data_AF-A0A8X7TS40-F1
#
_entry.id   AF-A0A8X7TS40-F1
#
_cell.length_a   1.000
_cell.length_b   1.000
_cell.length_c   1.000
_cell.angle_alpha   90.00
_cell.angle_beta   90.00
_cell.angle_gamma   90.00
#
_symmetry.space_group_name_H-M   'P 1'
#
loop_
_entity.id
_entity.type
_entity.pdbx_description
1 polymer ?
#
loop_
_entity_poly.entity_id
_entity_poly.type
_entity_poly.pdbx_seq_one_letter_code
_entity_poly.pdbx_strand_id
1 'polypeptide(L)'
;MRNAFDLENSPTGSEGSDHPPKKAKTNGSNHRLGVSGEATIAKPFHWHFSHSKDCPITEDPDSVAHLVRHFKPAGCPLPSLRNMTKREAYVKMVVAHDKFAATLEKRMQDVPCSDELYEIKKVVRELKLGLKMVQDRECTNVAQLAAAEKLGNQAASLEARLRVVSNERKSALEQVSFLEAKVESSANKFSDDLRRTIYDAKKALADSYLDVLVSLKEKWEKKKAATDCEARLREVMANIDLLKEIMNNNLLASDELLRLRTKEVELGSEFDVMAVLDFSVGKLDLPQISEDLPDDFFAKIPSAADDLTKCSGGQFEDSEFGIEE
;
A
#
# COMPACT_ATOMS: atom_id res chain seq x y z
N MET A 1 -14.68 -26.51 28.59
CA MET A 1 -14.35 -26.81 30.00
C MET A 1 -14.50 -25.54 30.83
N ARG A 2 -15.18 -25.60 31.99
CA ARG A 2 -15.17 -24.68 33.15
C ARG A 2 -15.11 -23.16 32.85
N ASN A 3 -16.20 -22.41 33.08
CA ASN A 3 -16.56 -21.77 34.37
C ASN A 3 -15.46 -20.79 34.82
N ALA A 4 -15.62 -19.47 34.67
CA ALA A 4 -16.50 -18.57 35.45
C ALA A 4 -15.99 -18.31 36.88
N PHE A 5 -15.82 -17.03 37.24
CA PHE A 5 -16.15 -16.48 38.57
C PHE A 5 -16.15 -14.94 38.54
N ASP A 6 -17.18 -14.38 39.17
CA ASP A 6 -17.40 -12.95 39.41
C ASP A 6 -16.53 -12.40 40.56
N LEU A 7 -16.42 -11.07 40.69
CA LEU A 7 -17.06 -10.32 41.79
C LEU A 7 -16.70 -8.83 41.83
N GLU A 8 -17.68 -8.03 42.26
CA GLU A 8 -17.52 -6.64 42.70
C GLU A 8 -16.62 -6.53 43.95
N ASN A 9 -16.07 -5.34 44.21
CA ASN A 9 -16.41 -4.56 45.41
C ASN A 9 -15.64 -3.22 45.52
N SER A 10 -16.37 -2.16 45.90
CA SER A 10 -15.87 -0.99 46.65
C SER A 10 -16.28 -1.19 48.14
N PRO A 11 -16.13 -0.26 49.12
CA PRO A 11 -15.60 1.12 49.11
C PRO A 11 -14.76 1.51 50.37
N THR A 12 -14.73 2.84 50.68
CA THR A 12 -14.53 3.52 52.00
C THR A 12 -13.13 3.75 52.61
N GLY A 13 -12.70 5.03 52.61
CA GLY A 13 -12.64 5.87 53.84
C GLY A 13 -11.30 6.05 54.57
N SER A 14 -10.90 7.32 54.80
CA SER A 14 -10.57 7.87 56.14
C SER A 14 -10.33 9.40 56.12
N GLU A 15 -10.11 9.99 57.30
CA GLU A 15 -10.34 11.40 57.67
C GLU A 15 -9.15 11.98 58.48
N GLY A 16 -9.05 13.31 58.64
CA GLY A 16 -8.06 14.02 59.49
C GLY A 16 -7.31 15.15 58.77
N SER A 17 -7.61 16.44 58.99
CA SER A 17 -7.34 17.29 60.19
C SER A 17 -5.88 17.75 60.33
N ASP A 18 -5.61 19.05 60.10
CA ASP A 18 -5.21 19.99 61.19
C ASP A 18 -4.73 21.40 60.72
N HIS A 19 -5.14 22.41 61.51
CA HIS A 19 -4.70 23.82 61.55
C HIS A 19 -4.72 24.27 63.04
N PRO A 20 -4.15 25.42 63.49
CA PRO A 20 -3.40 26.45 62.75
C PRO A 20 -1.90 26.51 63.20
N PRO A 21 -1.38 27.26 64.23
CA PRO A 21 -1.83 28.46 64.97
C PRO A 21 -1.10 29.78 64.59
N LYS A 22 -1.68 30.92 65.00
CA LYS A 22 -1.11 32.29 64.89
C LYS A 22 -0.07 32.61 65.98
N LYS A 23 0.79 33.63 65.78
CA LYS A 23 1.33 34.45 66.89
C LYS A 23 1.37 35.95 66.55
N ALA A 24 0.79 36.75 67.44
CA ALA A 24 1.01 38.19 67.59
C ALA A 24 1.40 38.45 69.05
N LYS A 25 2.29 39.42 69.33
CA LYS A 25 2.67 39.96 70.67
C LYS A 25 3.81 41.00 70.48
N THR A 26 4.01 42.06 71.28
CA THR A 26 3.16 42.83 72.23
C THR A 26 3.88 44.15 72.59
N ASN A 27 3.14 45.12 73.13
CA ASN A 27 3.42 46.06 74.25
C ASN A 27 4.88 46.11 74.79
N GLY A 28 5.45 47.26 75.19
CA GLY A 28 4.89 48.51 75.74
C GLY A 28 5.52 48.80 77.13
N SER A 29 5.08 49.87 77.85
CA SER A 29 5.51 50.27 79.22
C SER A 29 6.85 51.05 79.29
N ASN A 30 7.13 52.04 80.16
CA ASN A 30 6.45 53.08 80.98
C ASN A 30 7.43 53.49 82.11
N HIS A 31 7.13 54.59 82.86
CA HIS A 31 7.65 54.93 84.22
C HIS A 31 9.10 55.50 84.34
N ARG A 32 9.49 56.34 85.32
CA ARG A 32 8.78 57.28 86.25
C ARG A 32 9.79 58.26 86.94
N LEU A 33 9.26 59.39 87.42
CA LEU A 33 9.62 60.24 88.59
C LEU A 33 10.91 60.05 89.44
N GLY A 34 11.48 61.19 89.91
CA GLY A 34 12.15 61.37 91.23
C GLY A 34 13.55 62.02 91.15
N VAL A 35 13.87 63.23 91.66
CA VAL A 35 13.90 63.73 93.08
C VAL A 35 14.99 63.01 93.90
N SER A 36 15.94 63.62 94.66
CA SER A 36 16.17 64.99 95.17
C SER A 36 17.69 65.25 95.37
N GLY A 37 18.13 66.49 95.67
CA GLY A 37 19.50 66.76 96.14
C GLY A 37 19.91 68.24 96.09
N GLU A 38 19.80 68.96 97.20
CA GLU A 38 20.03 70.41 97.29
C GLU A 38 21.37 70.75 97.96
N ALA A 39 22.19 71.58 97.30
CA ALA A 39 23.29 72.34 97.90
C ALA A 39 23.58 73.59 97.05
N THR A 40 23.45 74.76 97.64
CA THR A 40 23.48 76.06 96.96
C THR A 40 24.90 76.60 96.76
N ILE A 41 25.25 77.08 95.57
CA ILE A 41 26.07 78.29 95.28
C ILE A 41 26.04 78.57 93.76
N ALA A 42 25.60 79.78 93.38
CA ALA A 42 25.71 80.50 92.09
C ALA A 42 25.63 79.72 90.73
N LYS A 43 24.50 79.88 90.01
CA LYS A 43 24.47 79.82 88.52
C LYS A 43 25.20 81.07 87.95
N PRO A 44 26.08 80.94 86.93
CA PRO A 44 25.62 80.93 85.52
C PRO A 44 26.42 79.94 84.63
N PHE A 45 25.88 79.27 83.61
CA PHE A 45 24.65 79.46 82.85
C PHE A 45 23.89 78.13 82.82
N HIS A 46 22.56 78.12 82.96
CA HIS A 46 21.82 76.89 82.64
C HIS A 46 21.55 76.84 81.13
N TRP A 47 21.85 75.70 80.53
CA TRP A 47 21.34 75.31 79.22
C TRP A 47 20.93 73.85 79.33
N HIS A 48 19.78 73.49 78.76
CA HIS A 48 19.26 72.14 78.81
C HIS A 48 19.10 71.65 77.38
N PHE A 49 19.88 70.61 77.04
CA PHE A 49 19.65 69.84 75.83
C PHE A 49 18.74 68.66 76.15
N SER A 50 17.82 68.33 75.24
CA SER A 50 16.98 67.15 75.33
C SER A 50 16.90 66.53 73.94
N HIS A 51 17.55 65.38 73.74
CA HIS A 51 17.42 64.58 72.53
C HIS A 51 16.26 63.59 72.73
N SER A 52 15.26 63.63 71.85
CA SER A 52 14.01 62.86 72.00
C SER A 52 13.79 61.85 70.87
N LYS A 53 14.86 61.32 70.27
CA LYS A 53 14.82 60.33 69.19
C LYS A 53 15.66 59.11 69.56
N ASP A 54 15.24 57.94 69.09
CA ASP A 54 15.88 56.65 69.39
C ASP A 54 17.12 56.37 68.50
N CYS A 55 17.59 57.34 67.72
CA CYS A 55 18.78 57.23 66.87
C CYS A 55 20.01 57.91 67.52
N PRO A 56 21.25 57.53 67.15
CA PRO A 56 22.45 58.26 67.54
C PRO A 56 22.37 59.73 67.10
N ILE A 57 22.79 60.67 67.97
CA ILE A 57 22.65 62.11 67.69
C ILE A 57 23.28 62.53 66.35
N THR A 58 24.33 61.85 65.89
CA THR A 58 25.01 62.07 64.60
C THR A 58 24.13 61.85 63.37
N GLU A 59 23.03 61.11 63.51
CA GLU A 59 22.05 60.80 62.46
C GLU A 59 20.81 61.70 62.53
N ASP A 60 20.79 62.68 63.44
CA ASP A 60 19.75 63.70 63.54
C ASP A 60 20.32 65.10 63.23
N PRO A 61 20.30 65.54 61.96
CA PRO A 61 20.96 66.78 61.52
C PRO A 61 20.52 68.02 62.29
N ASP A 62 19.24 68.08 62.69
CA ASP A 62 18.70 69.20 63.47
C ASP A 62 19.24 69.22 64.89
N SER A 63 19.32 68.06 65.56
CA SER A 63 19.95 67.94 66.89
C SER A 63 21.44 68.28 66.85
N VAL A 64 22.19 67.78 65.85
CA VAL A 64 23.61 68.17 65.65
C VAL A 64 23.73 69.66 65.42
N ALA A 65 22.91 70.25 64.53
CA ALA A 65 22.94 71.68 64.25
C ALA A 65 22.60 72.53 65.48
N HIS A 66 21.65 72.08 66.32
CA HIS A 66 21.29 72.75 67.56
C HIS A 66 22.41 72.68 68.61
N LEU A 67 23.11 71.54 68.69
CA LEU A 67 24.29 71.37 69.55
C LEU A 67 25.46 72.25 69.06
N VAL A 68 25.76 72.22 67.76
CA VAL A 68 26.87 72.96 67.12
C VAL A 68 26.65 74.48 67.19
N ARG A 69 25.41 74.98 67.07
CA ARG A 69 25.09 76.40 67.30
C ARG A 69 25.38 76.85 68.73
N HIS A 70 25.21 75.96 69.73
CA HIS A 70 25.54 76.27 71.12
C HIS A 70 27.04 76.17 71.44
N PHE A 71 27.75 75.22 70.83
CA PHE A 71 29.21 75.08 70.99
C PHE A 71 30.04 76.09 70.17
N LYS A 72 29.41 76.86 69.28
CA LYS A 72 30.08 77.87 68.45
C LYS A 72 29.59 79.28 68.79
N PRO A 73 30.29 80.03 69.65
CA PRO A 73 30.08 81.46 69.78
C PRO A 73 30.25 82.14 68.41
N ALA A 74 29.34 83.06 68.09
CA ALA A 74 29.44 83.85 66.88
C ALA A 74 30.74 84.70 66.94
N GLY A 75 31.70 84.41 66.05
CA GLY A 75 32.98 85.10 65.98
C GLY A 75 34.23 84.30 66.36
N CYS A 76 34.14 83.02 66.78
CA CYS A 76 35.33 82.22 67.03
C CYS A 76 36.13 81.92 65.73
N PRO A 77 37.39 82.36 65.59
CA PRO A 77 38.24 81.96 64.47
C PRO A 77 38.69 80.50 64.62
N LEU A 78 38.83 79.79 63.49
CA LEU A 78 39.43 78.46 63.48
C LEU A 78 40.89 78.54 63.98
N PRO A 79 41.35 77.61 64.83
CA PRO A 79 42.72 77.62 65.33
C PRO A 79 43.75 77.61 64.20
N SER A 80 44.71 78.54 64.24
CA SER A 80 45.76 78.63 63.22
C SER A 80 46.57 77.34 63.15
N LEU A 81 46.55 76.68 61.98
CA LEU A 81 47.28 75.44 61.72
C LEU A 81 48.80 75.58 61.96
N ARG A 82 49.32 76.80 62.03
CA ARG A 82 50.76 77.10 62.18
C ARG A 82 51.33 76.70 63.55
N ASN A 83 50.48 76.56 64.58
CA ASN A 83 50.91 76.40 65.97
C ASN A 83 50.51 75.04 66.61
N MET A 84 50.09 74.05 65.81
CA MET A 84 49.69 72.72 66.31
C MET A 84 50.85 71.71 66.35
N THR A 85 51.08 71.06 67.49
CA THR A 85 52.14 70.05 67.71
C THR A 85 52.03 68.78 66.86
N LYS A 86 50.89 68.53 66.21
CA LYS A 86 50.62 67.34 65.37
C LYS A 86 50.21 67.70 63.93
N ARG A 87 50.76 68.80 63.41
CA ARG A 87 50.41 69.38 62.10
C ARG A 87 50.54 68.41 60.93
N GLU A 88 51.67 67.70 60.81
CA GLU A 88 51.87 66.70 59.73
C GLU A 88 50.85 65.56 59.79
N ALA A 89 50.45 65.13 61.00
CA ALA A 89 49.45 64.08 61.16
C ALA A 89 48.06 64.56 60.67
N TYR A 90 47.70 65.80 60.99
CA TYR A 90 46.46 66.42 60.49
C TYR A 90 46.48 66.58 58.95
N VAL A 91 47.58 67.05 58.38
CA VAL A 91 47.73 67.19 56.91
C VAL A 91 47.67 65.82 56.22
N LYS A 92 48.35 64.79 56.75
CA LYS A 92 48.28 63.41 56.21
C LYS A 92 46.86 62.86 56.28
N MET A 93 46.12 63.12 57.35
CA MET A 93 44.72 62.72 57.50
C MET A 93 43.83 63.42 56.46
N VAL A 94 43.99 64.73 56.25
CA VAL A 94 43.23 65.49 55.25
C VAL A 94 43.51 64.99 53.83
N VAL A 95 44.78 64.77 53.46
CA VAL A 95 45.15 64.25 52.13
C VAL A 95 44.68 62.80 51.93
N ALA A 96 44.72 61.96 52.97
CA ALA A 96 44.16 60.61 52.92
C ALA A 96 42.63 60.62 52.76
N HIS A 97 41.94 61.53 53.44
CA HIS A 97 40.50 61.72 53.33
C HIS A 97 40.11 62.23 51.94
N ASP A 98 40.86 63.17 51.36
CA ASP A 98 40.66 63.68 50.00
C ASP A 98 40.86 62.57 48.95
N LYS A 99 41.95 61.79 49.07
CA LYS A 99 42.18 60.62 48.21
C LYS A 99 41.11 59.54 48.36
N PHE A 100 40.61 59.33 49.58
CA PHE A 100 39.50 58.40 49.84
C PHE A 100 38.20 58.92 49.20
N ALA A 101 37.90 60.22 49.34
CA ALA A 101 36.74 60.87 48.72
C ALA A 101 36.78 60.77 47.20
N ALA A 102 37.89 61.11 46.54
CA ALA A 102 38.06 60.96 45.09
C ALA A 102 37.96 59.50 44.61
N THR A 103 38.42 58.54 45.42
CA THR A 103 38.28 57.11 45.12
C THR A 103 36.83 56.62 45.27
N LEU A 104 36.12 57.13 46.28
CA LEU A 104 34.71 56.84 46.53
C LEU A 104 33.83 57.46 45.44
N GLU A 105 34.06 58.72 45.09
CA GLU A 105 33.36 59.44 44.03
C GLU A 105 33.52 58.73 42.68
N LYS A 106 34.75 58.35 42.30
CA LYS A 106 34.97 57.55 41.09
C LYS A 106 34.20 56.23 41.11
N ARG A 107 34.23 55.50 42.23
CA ARG A 107 33.45 54.26 42.38
C ARG A 107 31.94 54.48 42.32
N MET A 108 31.45 55.64 42.75
CA MET A 108 30.03 56.01 42.65
C MET A 108 29.64 56.41 41.22
N GLN A 109 30.57 56.96 40.43
CA GLN A 109 30.38 57.18 38.99
C GLN A 109 30.42 55.87 38.19
N ASP A 110 31.22 54.89 38.62
CA ASP A 110 31.30 53.54 38.03
C ASP A 110 30.08 52.64 38.40
N VAL A 111 29.17 53.08 39.29
CA VAL A 111 27.93 52.36 39.63
C VAL A 111 26.82 52.73 38.64
N PRO A 112 26.18 51.75 37.96
CA PRO A 112 25.10 52.02 37.02
C PRO A 112 23.96 52.83 37.62
N CYS A 113 23.44 53.79 36.86
CA CYS A 113 22.31 54.60 37.27
C CYS A 113 21.02 53.75 37.37
N SER A 114 20.01 54.22 38.10
CA SER A 114 18.71 53.53 38.24
C SER A 114 18.07 53.19 36.89
N ASP A 115 18.26 54.06 35.90
CA ASP A 115 17.61 53.99 34.61
C ASP A 115 18.31 52.94 33.71
N GLU A 116 19.64 52.86 33.77
CA GLU A 116 20.42 51.80 33.14
C GLU A 116 20.06 50.43 33.73
N LEU A 117 19.91 50.35 35.06
CA LEU A 117 19.49 49.12 35.74
C LEU A 117 18.04 48.73 35.40
N TYR A 118 17.16 49.71 35.12
CA TYR A 118 15.81 49.46 34.61
C TYR A 118 15.83 48.88 33.18
N GLU A 119 16.61 49.47 32.26
CA GLU A 119 16.73 48.97 30.90
C GLU A 119 17.42 47.60 30.84
N ILE A 120 18.46 47.36 31.64
CA ILE A 120 19.04 46.02 31.82
C ILE A 120 17.97 45.02 32.31
N LYS A 121 17.16 45.40 33.30
CA LYS A 121 16.05 44.56 33.80
C LYS A 121 14.93 44.35 32.78
N LYS A 122 14.75 45.26 31.82
CA LYS A 122 13.83 45.10 30.68
C LYS A 122 14.41 44.12 29.66
N VAL A 123 15.64 44.32 29.20
CA VAL A 123 16.35 43.42 28.28
C VAL A 123 16.45 41.99 28.86
N VAL A 124 16.73 41.84 30.15
CA VAL A 124 16.75 40.51 30.81
C VAL A 124 15.38 39.83 30.82
N ARG A 125 14.26 40.58 30.88
CA ARG A 125 12.91 40.03 30.75
C ARG A 125 12.62 39.62 29.30
N GLU A 126 12.98 40.46 28.33
CA GLU A 126 12.81 40.19 26.90
C GLU A 126 13.63 38.96 26.46
N LEU A 127 14.91 38.88 26.85
CA LEU A 127 15.76 37.70 26.62
C LEU A 127 15.20 36.43 27.27
N LYS A 128 14.64 36.53 28.49
CA LYS A 128 14.01 35.39 29.17
C LYS A 128 12.76 34.89 28.43
N LEU A 129 11.95 35.80 27.88
CA LEU A 129 10.80 35.44 27.04
C LEU A 129 11.24 34.83 25.71
N GLY A 130 12.21 35.45 25.04
CA GLY A 130 12.78 34.94 23.78
C GLY A 130 13.40 33.54 23.95
N LEU A 131 14.17 33.30 25.01
CA LEU A 131 14.71 31.98 25.33
C LEU A 131 13.61 30.94 25.51
N LYS A 132 12.52 31.27 26.21
CA LYS A 132 11.38 30.35 26.37
C LYS A 132 10.72 30.03 25.03
N MET A 133 10.49 31.04 24.19
CA MET A 133 9.91 30.83 22.85
C MET A 133 10.80 29.97 21.96
N VAL A 134 12.13 30.13 22.04
CA VAL A 134 13.09 29.28 21.32
C VAL A 134 13.05 27.85 21.84
N GLN A 135 12.99 27.64 23.16
CA GLN A 135 12.89 26.31 23.76
C GLN A 135 11.57 25.59 23.40
N ASP A 136 10.43 26.30 23.46
CA ASP A 136 9.13 25.74 23.07
C ASP A 136 9.12 25.35 21.57
N ARG A 137 9.79 26.13 20.71
CA ARG A 137 10.00 25.81 19.29
C ARG A 137 10.95 24.63 19.09
N GLU A 138 12.05 24.55 19.84
CA GLU A 138 13.00 23.43 19.78
C GLU A 138 12.32 22.10 20.13
N CYS A 139 11.55 22.06 21.22
CA CYS A 139 10.71 20.92 21.58
C CYS A 139 9.74 20.51 20.46
N THR A 140 9.14 21.50 19.77
CA THR A 140 8.24 21.26 18.63
C THR A 140 9.00 20.67 17.43
N ASN A 141 10.17 21.22 17.09
CA ASN A 141 11.00 20.74 16.00
C ASN A 141 11.50 19.30 16.25
N VAL A 142 11.87 18.95 17.48
CA VAL A 142 12.27 17.58 17.87
C VAL A 142 11.12 16.58 17.63
N ALA A 143 9.89 16.95 18.00
CA ALA A 143 8.72 16.11 17.74
C ALA A 143 8.43 15.94 16.23
N GLN A 144 8.62 17.01 15.44
CA GLN A 144 8.48 16.95 13.97
C GLN A 144 9.56 16.09 13.32
N LEU A 145 10.82 16.16 13.77
CA LEU A 145 11.91 15.32 13.28
C LEU A 145 11.66 13.84 13.54
N ALA A 146 11.21 13.48 14.76
CA ALA A 146 10.85 12.10 15.08
C ALA A 146 9.67 11.57 14.23
N ALA A 147 8.70 12.43 13.91
CA ALA A 147 7.60 12.08 13.00
C ALA A 147 8.09 11.89 11.55
N ALA A 148 8.99 12.76 11.07
CA ALA A 148 9.59 12.66 9.74
C ALA A 148 10.45 11.40 9.59
N GLU A 149 11.26 11.05 10.60
CA GLU A 149 12.04 9.82 10.62
C GLU A 149 11.15 8.58 10.56
N LYS A 150 10.05 8.55 11.33
CA LYS A 150 9.05 7.47 11.28
C LYS A 150 8.44 7.32 9.88
N LEU A 151 8.10 8.44 9.22
CA LEU A 151 7.58 8.44 7.85
C LEU A 151 8.62 7.95 6.84
N GLY A 152 9.89 8.37 6.97
CA GLY A 152 11.00 7.87 6.13
C GLY A 152 11.19 6.36 6.25
N ASN A 153 11.16 5.83 7.48
CA ASN A 153 11.22 4.38 7.73
C ASN A 153 10.01 3.62 7.13
N GLN A 154 8.82 4.22 7.16
CA GLN A 154 7.63 3.65 6.50
C GLN A 154 7.75 3.68 4.97
N ALA A 155 8.26 4.76 4.38
CA ALA A 155 8.49 4.88 2.95
C ALA A 155 9.50 3.83 2.44
N ALA A 156 10.64 3.68 3.12
CA ALA A 156 11.65 2.65 2.78
C ALA A 156 11.08 1.22 2.86
N SER A 157 10.23 0.93 3.84
CA SER A 157 9.53 -0.35 3.97
C SER A 157 8.54 -0.60 2.83
N LEU A 158 7.77 0.42 2.42
CA LEU A 158 6.87 0.33 1.27
C LEU A 158 7.62 0.14 -0.05
N GLU A 159 8.73 0.86 -0.25
CA GLU A 159 9.59 0.71 -1.43
C GLU A 159 10.21 -0.69 -1.55
N ALA A 160 10.63 -1.28 -0.42
CA ALA A 160 11.09 -2.67 -0.37
C ALA A 160 9.96 -3.64 -0.78
N ARG A 161 8.74 -3.45 -0.26
CA ARG A 161 7.57 -4.28 -0.62
C ARG A 161 7.18 -4.13 -2.09
N LEU A 162 7.21 -2.92 -2.64
CA LEU A 162 6.92 -2.66 -4.06
C LEU A 162 7.90 -3.38 -4.99
N ARG A 163 9.21 -3.40 -4.64
CA ARG A 163 10.22 -4.16 -5.39
C ARG A 163 9.94 -5.67 -5.40
N VAL A 164 9.54 -6.25 -4.26
CA VAL A 164 9.14 -7.66 -4.17
C VAL A 164 7.93 -7.95 -5.08
N VAL A 165 6.84 -7.20 -4.91
CA VAL A 165 5.61 -7.38 -5.70
C VAL A 165 5.84 -7.16 -7.20
N SER A 166 6.72 -6.23 -7.59
CA SER A 166 7.08 -6.01 -9.00
C SER A 166 7.82 -7.22 -9.60
N ASN A 167 8.71 -7.85 -8.85
CA ASN A 167 9.42 -9.06 -9.26
C ASN A 167 8.49 -10.28 -9.33
N GLU A 168 7.58 -10.43 -8.35
CA GLU A 168 6.54 -11.46 -8.37
C GLU A 168 5.63 -11.31 -9.58
N ARG A 169 5.16 -10.08 -9.88
CA ARG A 169 4.38 -9.78 -11.08
C ARG A 169 5.13 -10.14 -12.36
N LYS A 170 6.44 -9.85 -12.44
CA LYS A 170 7.26 -10.21 -13.60
C LYS A 170 7.34 -11.73 -13.78
N SER A 171 7.63 -12.48 -12.70
CA SER A 171 7.65 -13.95 -12.70
C SER A 171 6.29 -14.55 -13.10
N ALA A 172 5.19 -13.98 -12.60
CA ALA A 172 3.85 -14.41 -12.98
C ALA A 172 3.54 -14.18 -14.47
N LEU A 173 3.97 -13.06 -15.05
CA LEU A 173 3.83 -12.79 -16.49
C LEU A 173 4.64 -13.78 -17.35
N GLU A 174 5.86 -14.13 -16.92
CA GLU A 174 6.69 -15.14 -17.58
C GLU A 174 6.01 -16.54 -17.54
N GLN A 175 5.37 -16.90 -16.42
CA GLN A 175 4.58 -18.14 -16.30
C GLN A 175 3.32 -18.13 -17.17
N VAL A 176 2.60 -16.99 -17.24
CA VAL A 176 1.42 -16.85 -18.11
C VAL A 176 1.82 -17.04 -19.56
N SER A 177 2.88 -16.36 -20.03
CA SER A 177 3.37 -16.49 -21.42
C SER A 177 3.77 -17.94 -21.77
N PHE A 178 4.38 -18.66 -20.83
CA PHE A 178 4.71 -20.08 -21.00
C PHE A 178 3.44 -20.97 -21.10
N LEU A 179 2.43 -20.70 -20.27
CA LEU A 179 1.16 -21.45 -20.29
C LEU A 179 0.33 -21.14 -21.55
N GLU A 180 0.31 -19.89 -22.01
CA GLU A 180 -0.32 -19.48 -23.28
C GLU A 180 0.29 -20.24 -24.46
N ALA A 181 1.62 -20.25 -24.58
CA ALA A 181 2.33 -21.01 -25.62
C ALA A 181 2.03 -22.53 -25.56
N LYS A 182 1.85 -23.08 -24.36
CA LYS A 182 1.48 -24.49 -24.15
C LYS A 182 0.02 -24.78 -24.55
N VAL A 183 -0.91 -23.89 -24.23
CA VAL A 183 -2.32 -23.99 -24.65
C VAL A 183 -2.40 -23.94 -26.17
N GLU A 184 -1.73 -22.97 -26.81
CA GLU A 184 -1.68 -22.81 -28.26
C GLU A 184 -1.09 -24.03 -28.96
N SER A 185 0.05 -24.54 -28.49
CA SER A 185 0.65 -25.78 -29.01
C SER A 185 -0.28 -27.00 -28.86
N SER A 186 -0.99 -27.11 -27.74
CA SER A 186 -1.96 -28.19 -27.51
C SER A 186 -3.21 -28.08 -28.39
N ALA A 187 -3.70 -26.86 -28.64
CA ALA A 187 -4.85 -26.59 -29.51
C ALA A 187 -4.53 -26.93 -30.97
N ASN A 188 -3.36 -26.52 -31.46
CA ASN A 188 -2.89 -26.87 -32.81
C ASN A 188 -2.74 -28.39 -32.97
N LYS A 189 -2.12 -29.09 -32.00
CA LYS A 189 -2.02 -30.54 -32.04
C LYS A 189 -3.41 -31.22 -32.10
N PHE A 190 -4.35 -30.78 -31.27
CA PHE A 190 -5.71 -31.32 -31.27
C PHE A 190 -6.42 -31.08 -32.62
N SER A 191 -6.26 -29.88 -33.20
CA SER A 191 -6.79 -29.53 -34.53
C SER A 191 -6.24 -30.45 -35.64
N ASP A 192 -4.92 -30.72 -35.63
CA ASP A 192 -4.29 -31.60 -36.61
C ASP A 192 -4.66 -33.08 -36.43
N ASP A 193 -4.74 -33.55 -35.18
CA ASP A 193 -5.17 -34.92 -34.87
C ASP A 193 -6.65 -35.12 -35.27
N LEU A 194 -7.53 -34.15 -35.03
CA LEU A 194 -8.93 -34.16 -35.50
C LEU A 194 -9.03 -34.14 -37.03
N ARG A 195 -8.20 -33.33 -37.71
CA ARG A 195 -8.17 -33.30 -39.18
C ARG A 195 -7.74 -34.65 -39.76
N ARG A 196 -6.80 -35.33 -39.09
CA ARG A 196 -6.35 -36.67 -39.47
C ARG A 196 -7.45 -37.72 -39.30
N THR A 197 -8.11 -37.77 -38.13
CA THR A 197 -9.19 -38.77 -37.90
C THR A 197 -10.38 -38.58 -38.85
N ILE A 198 -10.74 -37.33 -39.18
CA ILE A 198 -11.78 -37.04 -40.18
C ILE A 198 -11.36 -37.52 -41.58
N TYR A 199 -10.09 -37.32 -41.96
CA TYR A 199 -9.58 -37.82 -43.24
C TYR A 199 -9.58 -39.35 -43.30
N ASP A 200 -9.09 -40.01 -42.26
CA ASP A 200 -9.04 -41.48 -42.18
C ASP A 200 -10.44 -42.11 -42.20
N ALA A 201 -11.41 -41.50 -41.51
CA ALA A 201 -12.82 -41.93 -41.54
C ALA A 201 -13.45 -41.75 -42.93
N LYS A 202 -13.21 -40.60 -43.59
CA LYS A 202 -13.68 -40.36 -44.97
C LYS A 202 -13.06 -41.34 -45.97
N LYS A 203 -11.78 -41.68 -45.78
CA LYS A 203 -11.10 -42.68 -46.59
C LYS A 203 -11.69 -44.08 -46.39
N ALA A 204 -11.87 -44.52 -45.14
CA ALA A 204 -12.49 -45.81 -44.84
C ALA A 204 -13.91 -45.93 -45.43
N LEU A 205 -14.70 -44.84 -45.40
CA LEU A 205 -16.01 -44.79 -46.05
C LEU A 205 -15.89 -44.93 -47.58
N ALA A 206 -14.98 -44.20 -48.21
CA ALA A 206 -14.74 -44.31 -49.65
C ALA A 206 -14.27 -45.71 -50.08
N ASP A 207 -13.37 -46.32 -49.31
CA ASP A 207 -12.90 -47.69 -49.53
C ASP A 207 -14.07 -48.69 -49.42
N SER A 208 -14.96 -48.55 -48.43
CA SER A 208 -16.16 -49.41 -48.30
C SER A 208 -17.17 -49.26 -49.45
N TYR A 209 -17.37 -48.04 -49.98
CA TYR A 209 -18.19 -47.84 -51.17
C TYR A 209 -17.54 -48.42 -52.43
N LEU A 210 -16.21 -48.39 -52.53
CA LEU A 210 -15.48 -49.01 -53.63
C LEU A 210 -15.69 -50.53 -53.64
N ASP A 211 -15.62 -51.20 -52.48
CA ASP A 211 -15.89 -52.63 -52.34
C ASP A 211 -17.31 -53.00 -52.78
N VAL A 212 -18.32 -52.19 -52.40
CA VAL A 212 -19.71 -52.37 -52.87
C VAL A 212 -19.82 -52.24 -54.39
N LEU A 213 -19.14 -51.26 -54.99
CA LEU A 213 -19.13 -51.07 -56.45
C LEU A 213 -18.44 -52.23 -57.20
N VAL A 214 -17.35 -52.79 -56.64
CA VAL A 214 -16.68 -53.98 -57.17
C VAL A 214 -17.61 -55.20 -57.10
N SER A 215 -18.23 -55.44 -55.94
CA SER A 215 -19.21 -56.52 -55.74
C SER A 215 -20.41 -56.42 -56.69
N LEU A 216 -20.95 -55.21 -56.89
CA LEU A 216 -22.03 -54.95 -57.83
C LEU A 216 -21.62 -55.23 -59.28
N LYS A 217 -20.40 -54.83 -59.68
CA LYS A 217 -19.85 -55.11 -61.02
C LYS A 217 -19.72 -56.61 -61.28
N GLU A 218 -19.23 -57.38 -60.31
CA GLU A 218 -19.17 -58.84 -60.43
C GLU A 218 -20.55 -59.49 -60.56
N LYS A 219 -21.52 -59.06 -59.73
CA LYS A 219 -22.90 -59.54 -59.82
C LYS A 219 -23.52 -59.21 -61.18
N TRP A 220 -23.22 -58.04 -61.75
CA TRP A 220 -23.70 -57.61 -63.06
C TRP A 220 -23.17 -58.49 -64.20
N GLU A 221 -21.86 -58.76 -64.26
CA GLU A 221 -21.29 -59.64 -65.29
C GLU A 221 -21.84 -61.08 -65.19
N LYS A 222 -22.03 -61.60 -63.97
CA LYS A 222 -22.68 -62.91 -63.75
C LYS A 222 -24.14 -62.90 -64.24
N LYS A 223 -24.90 -61.83 -63.97
CA LYS A 223 -26.29 -61.70 -64.45
C LYS A 223 -26.36 -61.60 -65.98
N LYS A 224 -25.39 -60.93 -66.61
CA LYS A 224 -25.26 -60.86 -68.07
C LYS A 224 -25.04 -62.24 -68.68
N ALA A 225 -24.14 -63.05 -68.13
CA ALA A 225 -23.95 -64.44 -68.56
C ALA A 225 -25.22 -65.29 -68.39
N ALA A 226 -25.91 -65.16 -67.24
CA ALA A 226 -27.17 -65.85 -66.99
C ALA A 226 -28.25 -65.51 -68.03
N THR A 227 -28.39 -64.23 -68.40
CA THR A 227 -29.38 -63.78 -69.40
C THR A 227 -29.04 -64.21 -70.83
N ASP A 228 -27.77 -64.36 -71.18
CA ASP A 228 -27.34 -64.96 -72.45
C ASP A 228 -27.68 -66.45 -72.52
N CYS A 229 -27.38 -67.21 -71.46
CA CYS A 229 -27.76 -68.62 -71.35
C CYS A 229 -29.29 -68.82 -71.41
N GLU A 230 -30.06 -67.96 -70.74
CA GLU A 230 -31.53 -67.96 -70.79
C GLU A 230 -32.07 -67.67 -72.21
N ALA A 231 -31.43 -66.77 -72.95
CA ALA A 231 -31.78 -66.48 -74.34
C ALA A 231 -31.52 -67.70 -75.24
N ARG A 232 -30.34 -68.31 -75.14
CA ARG A 232 -29.97 -69.54 -75.87
C ARG A 232 -30.91 -70.71 -75.54
N LEU A 233 -31.30 -70.87 -74.27
CA LEU A 233 -32.25 -71.90 -73.85
C LEU A 233 -33.63 -71.67 -74.47
N ARG A 234 -34.17 -70.44 -74.40
CA ARG A 234 -35.46 -70.10 -75.02
C ARG A 234 -35.45 -70.28 -76.54
N GLU A 235 -34.34 -69.99 -77.21
CA GLU A 235 -34.16 -70.26 -78.64
C GLU A 235 -34.23 -71.77 -78.95
N VAL A 236 -33.51 -72.61 -78.19
CA VAL A 236 -33.54 -74.07 -78.36
C VAL A 236 -34.94 -74.63 -78.11
N MET A 237 -35.66 -74.15 -77.08
CA MET A 237 -37.06 -74.55 -76.82
C MET A 237 -37.98 -74.18 -77.99
N ALA A 238 -37.90 -72.96 -78.52
CA ALA A 238 -38.69 -72.54 -79.67
C ALA A 238 -38.38 -73.37 -80.94
N ASN A 239 -37.10 -73.67 -81.17
CA ASN A 239 -36.67 -74.53 -82.27
C ASN A 239 -37.19 -75.98 -82.12
N ILE A 240 -37.22 -76.52 -80.90
CA ILE A 240 -37.81 -77.83 -80.60
C ILE A 240 -39.31 -77.84 -80.91
N ASP A 241 -40.05 -76.80 -80.52
CA ASP A 241 -41.50 -76.72 -80.76
C ASP A 241 -41.84 -76.57 -82.25
N LEU A 242 -41.09 -75.74 -82.99
CA LEU A 242 -41.18 -75.66 -84.44
C LEU A 242 -40.85 -77.00 -85.13
N LEU A 243 -39.83 -77.72 -84.64
CA LEU A 243 -39.44 -79.00 -85.23
C LEU A 243 -40.51 -80.09 -85.01
N LYS A 244 -41.19 -80.09 -83.85
CA LYS A 244 -42.38 -80.95 -83.62
C LYS A 244 -43.49 -80.64 -84.62
N GLU A 245 -43.77 -79.36 -84.87
CA GLU A 245 -44.79 -78.94 -85.84
C GLU A 245 -44.44 -79.40 -87.27
N ILE A 246 -43.18 -79.28 -87.67
CA ILE A 246 -42.70 -79.78 -88.97
C ILE A 246 -42.81 -81.31 -89.07
N MET A 247 -42.43 -82.05 -88.02
CA MET A 247 -42.51 -83.52 -88.01
C MET A 247 -43.95 -84.04 -88.11
N ASN A 248 -44.93 -83.32 -87.55
CA ASN A 248 -46.36 -83.64 -87.71
C ASN A 248 -46.83 -83.60 -89.18
N ASN A 249 -46.10 -82.92 -90.06
CA ASN A 249 -46.37 -82.83 -91.50
C ASN A 249 -45.60 -83.88 -92.34
N ASN A 250 -45.29 -85.04 -91.76
CA ASN A 250 -44.60 -86.19 -92.39
C ASN A 250 -43.13 -85.98 -92.77
N LEU A 251 -42.41 -85.07 -92.10
CA LEU A 251 -40.96 -84.92 -92.27
C LEU A 251 -40.16 -85.79 -91.27
N LEU A 252 -39.09 -86.43 -91.73
CA LEU A 252 -38.18 -87.19 -90.86
C LEU A 252 -37.05 -86.29 -90.32
N ALA A 253 -37.16 -85.88 -89.05
CA ALA A 253 -36.16 -85.03 -88.38
C ALA A 253 -35.85 -85.47 -86.93
N SER A 254 -36.13 -86.73 -86.59
CA SER A 254 -36.04 -87.27 -85.21
C SER A 254 -34.65 -87.14 -84.58
N ASP A 255 -33.58 -87.30 -85.37
CA ASP A 255 -32.20 -87.20 -84.88
C ASP A 255 -31.84 -85.77 -84.43
N GLU A 256 -32.32 -84.77 -85.19
CA GLU A 256 -32.15 -83.36 -84.84
C GLU A 256 -32.99 -82.97 -83.63
N LEU A 257 -34.21 -83.52 -83.51
CA LEU A 257 -35.05 -83.34 -82.33
C LEU A 257 -34.39 -83.93 -81.07
N LEU A 258 -33.79 -85.12 -81.17
CA LEU A 258 -33.01 -85.71 -80.08
C LEU A 258 -31.82 -84.81 -79.70
N ARG A 259 -31.06 -84.33 -80.69
CA ARG A 259 -29.90 -83.45 -80.49
C ARG A 259 -30.27 -82.14 -79.81
N LEU A 260 -31.40 -81.52 -80.19
CA LEU A 260 -31.91 -80.31 -79.55
C LEU A 260 -32.42 -80.59 -78.13
N ARG A 261 -33.10 -81.72 -77.88
CA ARG A 261 -33.48 -82.15 -76.52
C ARG A 261 -32.27 -82.35 -75.60
N THR A 262 -31.15 -82.88 -76.10
CA THR A 262 -29.91 -82.95 -75.31
C THR A 262 -29.39 -81.55 -74.94
N LYS A 263 -29.41 -80.61 -75.89
CA LYS A 263 -28.99 -79.20 -75.66
C LYS A 263 -29.92 -78.43 -74.71
N GLU A 264 -31.22 -78.69 -74.74
CA GLU A 264 -32.19 -78.13 -73.80
C GLU A 264 -31.84 -78.52 -72.36
N VAL A 265 -31.50 -79.78 -72.13
CA VAL A 265 -31.07 -80.27 -70.80
C VAL A 265 -29.71 -79.68 -70.39
N GLU A 266 -28.75 -79.61 -71.31
CA GLU A 266 -27.44 -78.99 -71.09
C GLU A 266 -27.58 -77.51 -70.69
N LEU A 267 -28.25 -76.69 -71.52
CA LEU A 267 -28.49 -75.27 -71.28
C LEU A 267 -29.39 -75.02 -70.07
N GLY A 268 -30.34 -75.91 -69.78
CA GLY A 268 -31.16 -75.86 -68.57
C GLY A 268 -30.30 -76.01 -67.31
N SER A 269 -29.39 -76.98 -67.30
CA SER A 269 -28.43 -77.17 -66.19
C SER A 269 -27.42 -76.02 -66.06
N GLU A 270 -26.95 -75.46 -67.19
CA GLU A 270 -26.08 -74.27 -67.21
C GLU A 270 -26.82 -73.05 -66.64
N PHE A 271 -28.07 -72.84 -67.04
CA PHE A 271 -28.91 -71.75 -66.55
C PHE A 271 -29.23 -71.88 -65.05
N ASP A 272 -29.62 -73.06 -64.56
CA ASP A 272 -29.93 -73.29 -63.15
C ASP A 272 -28.75 -72.94 -62.22
N VAL A 273 -27.51 -73.26 -62.64
CA VAL A 273 -26.29 -72.88 -61.91
C VAL A 273 -26.09 -71.36 -61.87
N MET A 274 -26.45 -70.64 -62.94
CA MET A 274 -26.33 -69.18 -63.01
C MET A 274 -27.50 -68.42 -62.36
N ALA A 275 -28.68 -69.03 -62.28
CA ALA A 275 -29.93 -68.41 -61.83
C ALA A 275 -30.02 -68.17 -60.30
N VAL A 276 -29.14 -68.80 -59.51
CA VAL A 276 -29.10 -68.68 -58.03
C VAL A 276 -28.77 -67.26 -57.53
N LEU A 277 -28.30 -66.37 -58.41
CA LEU A 277 -27.84 -65.04 -58.04
C LEU A 277 -28.99 -64.02 -57.91
N ASP A 278 -29.45 -63.85 -56.67
CA ASP A 278 -30.32 -62.75 -56.27
C ASP A 278 -29.61 -61.39 -56.40
N PHE A 279 -30.11 -60.55 -57.32
CA PHE A 279 -29.60 -59.21 -57.61
C PHE A 279 -30.23 -58.11 -56.74
N SER A 280 -30.96 -58.46 -55.68
CA SER A 280 -31.65 -57.49 -54.81
C SER A 280 -30.68 -56.50 -54.17
N VAL A 281 -30.90 -55.21 -54.42
CA VAL A 281 -30.12 -54.07 -53.89
C VAL A 281 -30.09 -54.06 -52.35
N GLY A 282 -31.18 -54.52 -51.70
CA GLY A 282 -31.25 -54.66 -50.23
C GLY A 282 -30.37 -55.76 -49.63
N LYS A 283 -29.61 -56.52 -50.44
CA LYS A 283 -28.56 -57.47 -50.02
C LYS A 283 -27.16 -56.98 -50.40
N LEU A 284 -26.98 -55.68 -50.57
CA LEU A 284 -25.66 -55.04 -50.63
C LEU A 284 -25.30 -54.57 -49.22
N ASP A 285 -24.08 -54.87 -48.79
CA ASP A 285 -23.53 -54.44 -47.51
C ASP A 285 -23.16 -52.94 -47.56
N LEU A 286 -24.19 -52.10 -47.65
CA LEU A 286 -24.04 -50.65 -47.71
C LEU A 286 -23.51 -50.13 -46.37
N PRO A 287 -22.47 -49.28 -46.36
CA PRO A 287 -21.98 -48.66 -45.14
C PRO A 287 -23.07 -47.79 -44.52
N GLN A 288 -23.35 -47.99 -43.23
CA GLN A 288 -24.29 -47.17 -42.49
C GLN A 288 -23.68 -45.80 -42.22
N ILE A 289 -24.20 -44.78 -42.89
CA ILE A 289 -24.01 -43.38 -42.54
C ILE A 289 -25.04 -43.01 -41.45
N SER A 290 -24.58 -42.72 -40.23
CA SER A 290 -25.44 -42.13 -39.21
C SER A 290 -25.65 -40.65 -39.52
N GLU A 291 -26.89 -40.18 -39.44
CA GLU A 291 -27.26 -38.77 -39.65
C GLU A 291 -26.92 -37.86 -38.44
N ASP A 292 -26.37 -38.40 -37.35
CA ASP A 292 -25.94 -37.66 -36.15
C ASP A 292 -24.75 -36.68 -36.37
N LEU A 293 -24.45 -36.33 -37.63
CA LEU A 293 -23.42 -35.34 -37.96
C LEU A 293 -24.03 -33.93 -37.91
N PRO A 294 -23.55 -33.01 -37.05
CA PRO A 294 -24.12 -31.67 -36.98
C PRO A 294 -23.95 -30.90 -38.29
N ASP A 295 -24.99 -30.17 -38.73
CA ASP A 295 -25.04 -29.46 -40.02
C ASP A 295 -23.81 -28.55 -40.28
N ASP A 296 -23.21 -27.99 -39.23
CA ASP A 296 -22.01 -27.16 -39.30
C ASP A 296 -20.76 -27.89 -39.84
N PHE A 297 -20.75 -29.24 -39.90
CA PHE A 297 -19.59 -30.03 -40.33
C PHE A 297 -19.17 -29.76 -41.78
N PHE A 298 -20.09 -29.29 -42.63
CA PHE A 298 -19.81 -28.88 -44.01
C PHE A 298 -19.76 -27.35 -44.20
N ALA A 299 -20.21 -26.57 -43.21
CA ALA A 299 -20.40 -25.12 -43.34
C ALA A 299 -19.10 -24.31 -43.28
N LYS A 300 -17.97 -24.89 -42.85
CA LYS A 300 -16.74 -24.14 -42.59
C LYS A 300 -15.46 -24.86 -43.01
N ILE A 301 -15.20 -24.84 -44.33
CA ILE A 301 -13.82 -24.77 -44.82
C ILE A 301 -13.37 -23.31 -44.60
N PRO A 302 -12.39 -23.02 -43.72
CA PRO A 302 -11.81 -21.68 -43.67
C PRO A 302 -11.05 -21.46 -44.97
N SER A 303 -11.50 -20.50 -45.78
CA SER A 303 -10.68 -20.00 -46.89
C SER A 303 -9.39 -19.44 -46.29
N ALA A 304 -8.23 -19.90 -46.76
CA ALA A 304 -6.92 -19.52 -46.24
C ALA A 304 -6.48 -18.09 -46.67
N ALA A 305 -7.42 -17.16 -46.73
CA ALA A 305 -7.26 -15.81 -47.29
C ALA A 305 -7.51 -14.66 -46.29
N ASP A 306 -8.21 -14.91 -45.17
CA ASP A 306 -8.62 -13.84 -44.22
C ASP A 306 -7.72 -13.74 -42.98
N ASP A 307 -6.66 -14.56 -42.85
CA ASP A 307 -5.74 -14.50 -41.70
C ASP A 307 -4.62 -13.45 -41.89
N LEU A 308 -5.02 -12.23 -42.27
CA LEU A 308 -4.15 -11.07 -42.31
C LEU A 308 -4.84 -9.85 -41.68
N THR A 309 -4.18 -9.31 -40.64
CA THR A 309 -4.54 -8.09 -39.88
C THR A 309 -5.67 -8.23 -38.84
N LYS A 310 -5.28 -8.49 -37.58
CA LYS A 310 -5.23 -7.46 -36.50
C LYS A 310 -4.81 -8.03 -35.14
N CYS A 311 -3.52 -8.29 -34.96
CA CYS A 311 -2.90 -8.20 -33.63
C CYS A 311 -2.32 -6.79 -33.43
N SER A 312 -3.20 -5.79 -33.24
CA SER A 312 -2.78 -4.45 -32.82
C SER A 312 -2.52 -4.45 -31.31
N GLY A 313 -1.35 -4.93 -30.91
CA GLY A 313 -0.86 -4.78 -29.55
C GLY A 313 -0.29 -3.38 -29.32
N GLY A 314 -0.43 -2.89 -28.08
CA GLY A 314 0.43 -1.82 -27.53
C GLY A 314 -0.03 -0.39 -27.77
N GLN A 315 -0.87 0.12 -26.87
CA GLN A 315 -0.74 1.49 -26.40
C GLN A 315 -1.16 1.56 -24.92
N PHE A 316 -0.16 1.45 -24.03
CA PHE A 316 -0.33 1.95 -22.67
C PHE A 316 -0.16 3.47 -22.74
N GLU A 317 -1.18 4.21 -22.32
CA GLU A 317 -1.05 5.67 -22.19
C GLU A 317 -0.20 5.98 -20.95
N ASP A 318 0.99 6.54 -21.19
CA ASP A 318 1.77 7.21 -20.15
C ASP A 318 1.02 8.49 -19.76
N SER A 319 0.24 8.43 -18.68
CA SER A 319 -0.34 9.62 -18.05
C SER A 319 0.76 10.48 -17.43
N GLU A 320 1.30 11.39 -18.24
CA GLU A 320 2.18 12.47 -17.82
C GLU A 320 1.43 13.41 -16.88
N PHE A 321 1.68 13.30 -15.57
CA PHE A 321 1.18 14.24 -14.58
C PHE A 321 1.93 15.57 -14.69
N GLY A 322 1.39 16.49 -15.47
CA GLY A 322 1.81 17.89 -15.47
C GLY A 322 1.64 18.49 -14.07
N ILE A 323 2.76 18.87 -13.45
CA ILE A 323 2.79 19.69 -12.24
C ILE A 323 2.80 21.14 -12.73
N GLU A 324 1.71 21.87 -12.48
CA GLU A 324 1.65 23.32 -12.69
C GLU A 324 2.21 24.04 -11.44
N GLU A 325 2.96 25.12 -11.65
CA GLU A 325 3.76 25.86 -10.66
C GLU A 325 2.93 26.85 -9.81
#